data_AF-A0A661SIK1-F1
#
_entry.id   AF-A0A661SIK1-F1
#
_cell.length_a   1.000
_cell.length_b   1.000
_cell.length_c   1.000
_cell.angle_alpha   90.00
_cell.angle_beta   90.00
_cell.angle_gamma   90.00
#
_symmetry.space_group_name_H-M   'P 1'
#
loop_
_entity.id
_entity.type
_entity.pdbx_description
1 polymer ?
#
loop_
_entity_poly.entity_id
_entity_poly.type
_entity_poly.pdbx_seq_one_letter_code
_entity_poly.pdbx_strand_id
1 'polypeptide(L)'
;MAVPDFHGLDPNLKLVYNSGGGNSWVGVDWSLSGFSVIERSSPEGGTPLYDEKDIFFLDGMELVPSTLQGGTHCAKVQNYTRIRKEGKSWYV
;
A
#
# COMPACT_ATOMS: atom_id res chain seq x y z
N MET A 1 7.60 -35.25 3.36
CA MET A 1 7.17 -33.84 3.39
C MET A 1 8.37 -33.03 2.91
N ALA A 2 8.38 -32.61 1.63
CA ALA A 2 9.49 -31.84 1.09
C ALA A 2 9.30 -30.39 1.55
N VAL A 3 10.32 -29.81 2.19
CA VAL A 3 10.36 -28.37 2.44
C VAL A 3 10.58 -27.72 1.07
N PRO A 4 9.70 -26.81 0.61
CA PRO A 4 9.94 -26.08 -0.63
C PRO A 4 11.29 -25.35 -0.56
N ASP A 5 12.02 -25.26 -1.67
CA ASP A 5 13.39 -24.69 -1.73
C ASP A 5 13.51 -23.27 -1.14
N PHE A 6 12.38 -22.58 -0.97
CA PHE A 6 12.26 -21.24 -0.43
C PHE A 6 12.20 -21.18 1.11
N HIS A 7 12.30 -22.31 1.81
CA HIS A 7 12.29 -22.40 3.28
C HIS A 7 11.10 -21.67 3.96
N GLY A 8 9.95 -21.58 3.27
CA GLY A 8 8.75 -20.88 3.76
C GLY A 8 8.80 -19.35 3.61
N LEU A 9 9.74 -18.80 2.84
CA LEU A 9 9.79 -17.39 2.43
C LEU A 9 9.00 -17.14 1.13
N ASP A 10 7.96 -17.93 0.88
CA ASP A 10 7.06 -17.71 -0.24
C ASP A 10 6.06 -16.57 0.04
N PRO A 11 5.71 -15.76 -0.98
CA PRO A 11 4.73 -14.70 -0.81
C PRO A 11 3.32 -15.28 -0.69
N ASN A 12 2.55 -14.82 0.30
CA ASN A 12 1.16 -15.23 0.48
C ASN A 12 0.22 -14.44 -0.43
N LEU A 13 0.21 -14.77 -1.72
CA LEU A 13 -0.64 -14.10 -2.70
C LEU A 13 -2.05 -14.69 -2.74
N LYS A 14 -3.08 -13.83 -2.84
CA LYS A 14 -4.47 -14.26 -3.06
C LYS A 14 -5.18 -13.35 -4.05
N LEU A 15 -5.89 -13.97 -4.98
CA LEU A 15 -6.87 -13.29 -5.83
C LEU A 15 -8.22 -13.29 -5.13
N VAL A 16 -8.75 -12.11 -4.83
CA VAL A 16 -9.96 -11.91 -4.02
C VAL A 16 -11.07 -11.38 -4.90
N TYR A 17 -12.25 -11.99 -4.80
CA TYR A 17 -13.48 -11.50 -5.44
C TYR A 17 -14.40 -10.85 -4.41
N ASN A 18 -14.96 -9.69 -4.73
CA ASN A 18 -15.98 -8.99 -3.96
C ASN A 18 -16.91 -8.28 -4.94
N SER A 19 -18.20 -8.65 -4.97
CA SER A 19 -19.20 -8.08 -5.90
C SER A 19 -19.58 -6.62 -5.66
N GLY A 20 -19.13 -6.03 -4.56
CA GLY A 20 -19.19 -4.58 -4.33
C GLY A 20 -17.82 -3.91 -4.51
N GLY A 21 -16.89 -4.60 -5.15
CA GLY A 21 -15.52 -4.17 -5.32
C GLY A 21 -15.39 -3.10 -6.39
N GLY A 22 -14.41 -2.21 -6.21
CA GLY A 22 -14.05 -1.26 -7.26
C GLY A 22 -13.31 -1.92 -8.42
N ASN A 23 -12.91 -1.10 -9.38
CA ASN A 23 -11.98 -1.52 -10.41
C ASN A 23 -10.56 -1.59 -9.83
N SER A 24 -9.89 -2.74 -9.97
CA SER A 24 -8.46 -2.91 -9.68
C SER A 24 -7.68 -3.18 -10.96
N TRP A 25 -6.36 -3.30 -10.83
CA TRP A 25 -5.48 -3.65 -11.95
C TRP A 25 -5.69 -5.08 -12.48
N VAL A 26 -6.42 -5.92 -11.74
CA VAL A 26 -6.83 -7.28 -12.13
C VAL A 26 -8.30 -7.38 -12.56
N GLY A 27 -9.01 -6.25 -12.66
CA GLY A 27 -10.40 -6.18 -13.12
C GLY A 27 -11.38 -5.62 -12.08
N VAL A 28 -12.63 -5.46 -12.50
CA VAL A 28 -13.75 -5.06 -11.64
C VAL A 28 -14.13 -6.21 -10.72
N ASP A 29 -14.45 -5.91 -9.46
CA ASP A 29 -14.80 -6.88 -8.41
C ASP A 29 -13.66 -7.84 -8.00
N TRP A 30 -12.47 -7.69 -8.59
CA TRP A 30 -11.29 -8.51 -8.31
C TRP A 30 -10.15 -7.68 -7.73
N SER A 31 -9.41 -8.23 -6.79
CA SER A 31 -8.18 -7.62 -6.27
C SER A 31 -7.09 -8.67 -6.01
N LEU A 32 -5.82 -8.28 -6.15
CA LEU A 32 -4.68 -9.10 -5.73
C LEU A 32 -4.19 -8.61 -4.36
N SER A 33 -4.03 -9.54 -3.42
CA SER A 33 -3.53 -9.28 -2.07
C SER A 33 -2.29 -10.11 -1.79
N GLY A 34 -1.56 -9.76 -0.72
CA GLY A 34 -0.32 -10.44 -0.32
C GLY A 34 0.94 -9.57 -0.40
N PHE A 35 0.80 -8.31 -0.80
CA PHE A 35 1.83 -7.29 -0.78
C PHE A 35 1.18 -5.93 -0.52
N SER A 36 1.96 -4.99 -0.01
CA SER A 36 1.47 -3.64 0.23
C SER A 36 1.64 -2.75 -1.00
N VAL A 37 0.66 -1.87 -1.22
CA VAL A 37 0.63 -0.93 -2.34
C VAL A 37 0.62 0.50 -1.85
N ILE A 38 1.45 1.33 -2.47
CA ILE A 38 1.38 2.78 -2.33
C ILE A 38 0.55 3.35 -3.48
N GLU A 39 -0.52 4.03 -3.12
CA GLU A 39 -1.36 4.78 -4.06
C GLU A 39 -1.14 6.28 -3.87
N ARG A 40 -1.32 7.05 -4.95
CA ARG A 40 -1.16 8.50 -4.95
C ARG A 40 -2.42 9.14 -5.52
N SER A 41 -2.95 10.14 -4.85
CA SER A 41 -4.10 10.90 -5.33
C SER A 41 -3.91 12.39 -5.12
N SER A 42 -4.74 13.20 -5.80
CA SER A 42 -4.89 14.59 -5.40
C SER A 42 -5.48 14.66 -3.98
N PRO A 43 -5.31 15.77 -3.25
CA PRO A 43 -5.92 15.98 -1.93
C PRO A 43 -7.44 15.81 -1.91
N GLU A 44 -8.10 16.02 -3.05
CA GLU A 44 -9.55 15.91 -3.22
C GLU A 44 -10.01 14.47 -3.54
N GLY A 45 -9.09 13.50 -3.58
CA GLY A 45 -9.39 12.10 -3.87
C GLY A 45 -9.53 11.77 -5.36
N GLY A 46 -9.00 12.62 -6.24
CA GLY A 46 -9.01 12.45 -7.69
C GLY A 46 -7.66 12.04 -8.27
N THR A 47 -7.55 12.19 -9.59
CA THR A 47 -6.32 11.92 -10.34
C THR A 47 -5.16 12.74 -9.77
N PRO A 48 -4.01 12.11 -9.44
CA PRO A 48 -2.85 12.83 -8.93
C PRO A 48 -2.31 13.83 -9.95
N LEU A 49 -1.88 15.00 -9.46
CA LEU A 49 -1.24 16.03 -10.28
C LEU A 49 0.25 15.79 -10.48
N TYR A 50 0.79 14.78 -9.80
CA TYR A 50 2.19 14.41 -9.74
C TYR A 50 3.11 15.49 -9.14
N ASP A 51 2.55 16.39 -8.33
CA ASP A 51 3.29 17.44 -7.59
C ASP A 51 3.39 17.15 -6.08
N GLU A 52 4.05 18.03 -5.34
CA GLU A 52 4.29 17.86 -3.89
C GLU A 52 3.03 17.93 -3.03
N LYS A 53 1.89 18.35 -3.60
CA LYS A 53 0.62 18.49 -2.88
C LYS A 53 -0.18 17.20 -2.85
N ASP A 54 0.14 16.25 -3.71
CA ASP A 54 -0.53 14.95 -3.72
C ASP A 54 -0.35 14.22 -2.39
N ILE A 55 -1.38 13.47 -2.02
CA ILE A 55 -1.41 12.61 -0.84
C ILE A 55 -1.14 11.16 -1.24
N PHE A 56 -0.73 10.36 -0.25
CA PHE A 56 -0.35 8.97 -0.45
C PHE A 56 -1.15 8.07 0.48
N PHE A 57 -1.44 6.86 0.02
CA PHE A 57 -2.11 5.83 0.79
C PHE A 57 -1.25 4.57 0.81
N LEU A 58 -1.23 3.86 1.93
CA LEU A 58 -0.72 2.50 2.05
C LEU A 58 -1.91 1.58 2.25
N ASP A 59 -2.16 0.70 1.30
CA ASP A 59 -3.28 -0.27 1.37
C ASP A 59 -4.63 0.41 1.67
N GLY A 60 -4.89 1.55 1.04
CA GLY A 60 -6.08 2.39 1.25
C GLY A 60 -6.06 3.28 2.49
N MET A 61 -5.03 3.21 3.35
CA MET A 61 -4.88 4.07 4.51
C MET A 61 -4.01 5.29 4.20
N GLU A 62 -4.55 6.49 4.37
CA GLU A 62 -3.82 7.74 4.13
C GLU A 62 -2.55 7.81 4.97
N LEU A 63 -1.46 8.29 4.36
CA LEU A 63 -0.18 8.50 5.01
C LEU A 63 0.00 9.97 5.37
N VAL A 64 0.40 10.22 6.61
CA VAL A 64 0.71 11.55 7.13
C VAL A 64 2.20 11.65 7.45
N PRO A 65 2.87 12.78 7.15
CA PRO A 65 4.26 12.99 7.54
C PRO A 65 4.41 12.92 9.06
N SER A 66 5.28 12.04 9.53
CA SER A 66 5.53 11.84 10.96
C SER A 66 6.81 11.04 11.19
N THR A 67 7.63 11.48 12.14
CA THR A 67 8.89 10.82 12.51
C THR A 67 8.79 10.02 13.81
N LEU A 68 7.63 10.01 14.48
CA LEU A 68 7.45 9.42 15.81
C LEU A 68 7.68 7.90 15.85
N GLN A 69 7.56 7.21 14.71
CA GLN A 69 7.76 5.77 14.58
C GLN A 69 9.13 5.42 13.98
N GLY A 70 10.06 6.39 13.91
CA GLY A 70 11.37 6.21 13.27
C GLY A 70 11.31 6.14 11.73
N GLY A 71 10.14 6.40 11.14
CA GLY A 71 9.94 6.57 9.71
C GLY A 71 9.95 8.05 9.31
N THR A 72 9.53 8.30 8.07
CA THR A 72 9.22 9.66 7.58
C THR A 72 7.72 9.94 7.57
N HIS A 73 6.91 8.88 7.57
CA HIS A 73 5.46 8.92 7.49
C HIS A 73 4.87 7.89 8.47
N CYS A 74 3.60 8.07 8.83
CA CYS A 74 2.79 7.06 9.49
C CYS A 74 1.40 6.98 8.85
N ALA A 75 0.70 5.88 9.09
CA ALA A 75 -0.71 5.77 8.74
C ALA A 75 -1.54 6.78 9.56
N LYS A 76 -2.53 7.41 8.92
CA LYS A 76 -3.44 8.36 9.56
C LYS A 76 -4.21 7.72 10.72
N VAL A 77 -4.66 6.49 10.53
CA VAL A 77 -5.07 5.60 11.64
C VAL A 77 -3.87 4.73 11.98
N GLN A 78 -3.34 4.93 13.17
CA GLN A 78 -2.05 4.39 13.59
C GLN A 78 -2.04 2.85 13.65
N ASN A 79 -1.05 2.22 13.01
CA ASN A 79 -0.86 0.77 12.97
C ASN A 79 0.56 0.30 13.38
N TYR A 80 1.42 1.21 13.83
CA TYR A 80 2.81 0.96 14.26
C TYR A 80 3.77 0.45 13.16
N THR A 81 3.35 0.48 11.90
CA THR A 81 4.22 0.17 10.76
C THR A 81 5.21 1.31 10.52
N ARG A 82 6.48 0.97 10.28
CA ARG A 82 7.53 1.96 10.04
C ARG A 82 7.62 2.31 8.56
N ILE A 83 7.15 3.49 8.19
CA ILE A 83 7.07 3.89 6.78
C ILE A 83 8.10 4.96 6.44
N ARG A 84 8.96 4.68 5.46
CA ARG A 84 10.02 5.59 5.00
C ARG A 84 9.87 5.89 3.50
N LYS A 85 9.93 7.17 3.15
CA LYS A 85 10.01 7.66 1.79
C LYS A 85 11.42 8.16 1.50
N GLU A 86 12.02 7.72 0.40
CA GLU A 86 13.31 8.21 -0.10
C GLU A 86 13.20 8.56 -1.58
N GLY A 87 13.18 9.86 -1.89
CA GLY A 87 12.91 10.34 -3.24
C GLY A 87 11.53 9.86 -3.72
N LYS A 88 11.54 8.95 -4.71
CA LYS A 88 10.33 8.32 -5.28
C LYS A 88 10.02 6.93 -4.70
N SER A 89 10.91 6.38 -3.88
CA SER A 89 10.79 5.04 -3.32
C SER A 89 10.13 5.05 -1.95
N TRP A 90 9.37 4.01 -1.65
CA TRP A 90 8.75 3.77 -0.36
C TRP A 90 9.23 2.45 0.23
N TYR A 91 9.41 2.44 1.56
CA TYR A 91 9.78 1.29 2.36
C TYR A 91 8.81 1.18 3.53
N VAL A 92 8.38 -0.04 3.82
CA VAL A 92 7.37 -0.41 4.82
C VAL A 92 7.94 -1.53 5.67
#